data_AF-A0A832F340-F1
#
_entry.id   AF-A0A832F340-F1
#
_cell.length_a   1.000
_cell.length_b   1.000
_cell.length_c   1.000
_cell.angle_alpha   90.00
_cell.angle_beta   90.00
_cell.angle_gamma   90.00
#
_symmetry.space_group_name_H-M   'P 1'
#
loop_
_entity.id
_entity.type
_entity.pdbx_description
1 polymer ?
#
loop_
_entity_poly.entity_id
_entity_poly.type
_entity_poly.pdbx_seq_one_letter_code
_entity_poly.pdbx_strand_id
1 'polypeptide(L)'
;MGTLPAAAGVQISGRAGPRYDEILTARALELLGDLERRFGPRRTELLGRRAERQLAFDRGALPDFLEETKDVRAAAWSVAPAAPGLVDRRVEITGPTDKKMTVNALNSGASVWLADFEDATTPTWSNMVEGQINLLDALNRTIDFTTPEGRTYELHDSIATIVARPRGWHLVESHVRVDGEPVSASLFDFTMHLCAAGLRQAELGLGAYYYLPKLESHLEARLW
;
A
#
# COMPACT_ATOMS: atom_id res chain seq x y z
N MET A 1 4.09 -0.84 28.50
CA MET A 1 4.30 -0.18 27.20
C MET A 1 5.50 -0.84 26.56
N GLY A 2 5.30 -1.67 25.54
CA GLY A 2 6.42 -2.34 24.85
C GLY A 2 7.23 -1.33 24.06
N THR A 3 8.56 -1.37 24.20
CA THR A 3 9.49 -0.65 23.33
C THR A 3 9.49 -1.32 21.96
N LEU A 4 9.18 -0.56 20.92
CA LEU A 4 9.26 -1.03 19.54
C LEU A 4 10.72 -1.35 19.17
N PRO A 5 10.97 -2.37 18.33
CA PRO A 5 12.33 -2.73 17.93
C PRO A 5 13.01 -1.57 17.20
N ALA A 6 14.31 -1.40 17.44
CA ALA A 6 15.12 -0.35 16.82
C ALA A 6 15.96 -0.94 15.67
N ALA A 7 15.57 -0.63 14.43
CA ALA A 7 16.45 -0.81 13.27
C ALA A 7 17.42 0.39 13.19
N ALA A 8 18.64 0.18 12.70
CA ALA A 8 19.66 1.22 12.65
C ALA A 8 19.18 2.45 11.86
N GLY A 9 19.15 3.62 12.51
CA GLY A 9 18.71 4.88 11.91
C GLY A 9 17.19 5.05 11.77
N VAL A 10 16.38 4.05 12.19
CA VAL A 10 14.91 4.12 12.14
C VAL A 10 14.37 4.58 13.49
N GLN A 11 13.53 5.63 13.47
CA GLN A 11 12.91 6.21 14.65
C GLN A 11 11.39 6.23 14.49
N ILE A 12 10.67 5.75 15.50
CA ILE A 12 9.20 5.77 15.53
C ILE A 12 8.75 6.74 16.61
N SER A 13 8.05 7.80 16.22
CA SER A 13 7.40 8.76 17.12
C SER A 13 5.90 8.49 17.30
N GLY A 14 5.34 7.57 16.49
CA GLY A 14 3.96 7.12 16.61
C GLY A 14 3.70 6.43 17.95
N ARG A 15 2.55 6.70 18.55
CA ARG A 15 2.15 6.08 19.82
C ARG A 15 2.02 4.57 19.63
N ALA A 16 2.62 3.78 20.53
CA ALA A 16 2.43 2.34 20.54
C ALA A 16 0.96 1.99 20.83
N GLY A 17 0.42 1.05 20.07
CA GLY A 17 -0.90 0.46 20.24
C GLY A 17 -0.83 -1.05 20.47
N PRO A 18 -1.95 -1.69 20.83
CA PRO A 18 -2.02 -3.15 20.95
C PRO A 18 -1.62 -3.82 19.63
N ARG A 19 -0.77 -4.85 19.70
CA ARG A 19 -0.31 -5.66 18.55
C ARG A 19 0.47 -4.90 17.47
N TYR A 20 0.86 -3.65 17.71
CA TYR A 20 1.65 -2.89 16.73
C TYR A 20 3.03 -3.52 16.50
N ASP A 21 3.53 -4.27 17.47
CA ASP A 21 4.75 -5.07 17.40
C ASP A 21 4.67 -6.23 16.38
N GLU A 22 3.46 -6.69 16.02
CA GLU A 22 3.25 -7.69 14.96
C GLU A 22 3.46 -7.09 13.55
N ILE A 23 3.26 -5.77 13.41
CA ILE A 23 3.39 -5.06 12.12
C ILE A 23 4.75 -4.38 12.02
N LEU A 24 5.11 -3.61 13.05
CA LEU A 24 6.36 -2.85 13.17
C LEU A 24 7.49 -3.76 13.68
N THR A 25 7.64 -4.93 13.07
CA THR A 25 8.67 -5.91 13.42
C THR A 25 10.06 -5.37 13.06
N ALA A 26 11.11 -5.88 13.73
CA ALA A 26 12.49 -5.50 13.41
C ALA A 26 12.80 -5.67 11.91
N ARG A 27 12.40 -6.80 11.34
CA ARG A 27 12.59 -7.11 9.91
C ARG A 27 11.86 -6.12 8.99
N ALA A 28 10.62 -5.74 9.32
CA ALA A 28 9.86 -4.79 8.51
C ALA A 28 10.50 -3.39 8.56
N LEU A 29 10.97 -2.97 9.74
CA LEU A 29 11.63 -1.68 9.92
C LEU A 29 13.03 -1.63 9.26
N GLU A 30 13.78 -2.73 9.30
CA GLU A 30 15.04 -2.88 8.56
C GLU A 30 14.81 -2.74 7.05
N LEU A 31 13.83 -3.48 6.50
CA LEU A 31 13.47 -3.38 5.10
C LEU A 31 13.03 -1.96 4.72
N LEU A 32 12.21 -1.31 5.53
CA LEU A 32 11.78 0.07 5.30
C LEU A 32 12.98 1.02 5.27
N GLY A 33 13.92 0.87 6.20
CA GLY A 33 15.15 1.66 6.25
C GLY A 33 15.99 1.50 4.98
N ASP A 34 16.16 0.26 4.50
CA ASP A 34 16.89 -0.03 3.26
C ASP A 34 16.18 0.53 2.01
N LEU A 35 14.86 0.39 1.95
CA LEU A 35 14.06 0.92 0.85
C LEU A 35 14.10 2.45 0.81
N GLU A 36 13.94 3.13 1.94
CA GLU A 36 13.99 4.59 2.00
C GLU A 36 15.37 5.11 1.59
N ARG A 37 16.46 4.53 2.10
CA ARG A 37 17.82 4.92 1.70
C ARG A 37 18.08 4.72 0.22
N ARG A 38 17.59 3.62 -0.35
CA ARG A 38 17.83 3.27 -1.76
C ARG A 38 16.96 4.06 -2.73
N PHE A 39 15.69 4.26 -2.39
CA PHE A 39 14.67 4.75 -3.33
C PHE A 39 14.10 6.13 -2.97
N GLY A 40 14.22 6.57 -1.72
CA GLY A 40 13.81 7.90 -1.24
C GLY A 40 14.41 9.05 -2.05
N PRO A 41 15.74 9.07 -2.34
CA PRO A 41 16.33 10.10 -3.18
C PRO A 41 15.70 10.17 -4.58
N ARG A 42 15.43 9.01 -5.20
CA ARG A 42 14.80 8.94 -6.53
C ARG A 42 13.35 9.41 -6.50
N ARG A 43 12.59 9.07 -5.45
CA ARG A 43 11.23 9.57 -5.23
C ARG A 43 11.23 11.11 -5.18
N THR A 44 12.10 11.71 -4.36
CA THR A 44 12.20 13.17 -4.21
C THR A 44 12.56 13.84 -5.53
N GLU A 45 13.49 13.28 -6.29
CA GLU A 45 13.83 13.75 -7.63
C GLU A 45 12.61 13.76 -8.56
N LEU A 46 11.82 12.68 -8.57
CA LEU A 46 10.63 12.57 -9.42
C LEU A 46 9.53 13.56 -9.03
N LEU A 47 9.33 13.84 -7.74
CA LEU A 47 8.42 14.89 -7.27
C LEU A 47 8.89 16.28 -7.72
N GLY A 48 10.21 16.54 -7.73
CA GLY A 48 10.78 17.75 -8.33
C GLY A 48 10.44 17.88 -9.82
N ARG A 49 10.57 16.79 -10.58
CA ARG A 49 10.21 16.74 -12.01
C ARG A 49 8.73 17.01 -12.27
N ARG A 50 7.82 16.63 -11.35
CA ARG A 50 6.39 17.00 -11.43
C ARG A 50 6.23 18.52 -11.42
N ALA A 51 6.88 19.20 -10.48
CA ALA A 51 6.82 20.66 -10.37
C ALA A 51 7.39 21.36 -11.63
N GLU A 52 8.52 20.87 -12.16
CA GLU A 52 9.11 21.39 -13.40
C GLU A 52 8.18 21.23 -14.61
N ARG A 53 7.52 20.07 -14.72
CA ARG A 53 6.55 19.79 -15.79
C ARG A 53 5.31 20.67 -15.65
N GLN A 54 4.79 20.84 -14.44
CA GLN A 54 3.66 21.72 -14.18
C GLN A 54 3.98 23.17 -14.60
N LEU A 55 5.17 23.68 -14.27
CA LEU A 55 5.61 25.00 -14.71
C LEU A 55 5.69 25.14 -16.23
N ALA A 56 6.00 24.06 -16.97
CA ALA A 56 5.96 24.08 -18.43
C ALA A 56 4.51 24.19 -18.94
N PHE A 57 3.57 23.46 -18.32
CA PHE A 57 2.15 23.54 -18.65
C PHE A 57 1.56 24.93 -18.35
N ASP A 58 1.92 25.52 -17.22
CA ASP A 58 1.47 26.87 -16.85
C ASP A 58 1.95 27.94 -17.85
N ARG A 59 3.06 27.68 -18.55
CA ARG A 59 3.58 28.54 -19.64
C ARG A 59 2.96 28.25 -21.02
N GLY A 60 1.94 27.39 -21.08
CA GLY A 60 1.20 27.09 -22.31
C GLY A 60 1.66 25.85 -23.07
N ALA A 61 2.62 25.07 -22.54
CA ALA A 61 2.87 23.74 -23.09
C ALA A 61 1.65 22.84 -22.84
N LEU A 62 1.32 21.97 -23.78
CA LEU A 62 0.28 20.95 -23.59
C LEU A 62 0.93 19.57 -23.46
N PRO A 63 0.31 18.62 -22.73
CA PRO A 63 0.76 17.24 -22.72
C PRO A 63 0.63 16.62 -24.11
N ASP A 64 1.63 15.84 -24.51
CA ASP A 64 1.60 15.06 -25.75
C ASP A 64 2.38 13.74 -25.57
N PHE A 65 2.24 12.82 -26.53
CA PHE A 65 2.99 11.58 -26.56
C PHE A 65 4.49 11.85 -26.70
N LEU A 66 5.29 11.20 -25.85
CA LEU A 66 6.75 11.36 -25.86
C LEU A 66 7.36 10.74 -27.13
N GLU A 67 8.16 11.48 -27.88
CA GLU A 67 8.84 10.92 -29.06
C GLU A 67 9.85 9.83 -28.65
N GLU A 68 10.55 10.02 -27.53
CA GLU A 68 11.56 9.08 -27.01
C GLU A 68 11.03 7.68 -26.67
N THR A 69 9.71 7.50 -26.49
CA THR A 69 9.09 6.18 -26.22
C THR A 69 8.25 5.65 -27.39
N LYS A 70 8.39 6.24 -28.58
CA LYS A 70 7.64 5.84 -29.78
C LYS A 70 7.84 4.37 -30.14
N ASP A 71 9.08 3.88 -30.07
CA ASP A 71 9.39 2.48 -30.41
C ASP A 71 8.71 1.50 -29.46
N VAL A 72 8.58 1.85 -28.18
CA VAL A 72 7.82 1.04 -27.20
C VAL A 72 6.34 0.98 -27.58
N ARG A 73 5.75 2.11 -28.02
CA ARG A 73 4.34 2.16 -28.43
C ARG A 73 4.08 1.43 -29.75
N ALA A 74 5.06 1.40 -30.64
CA ALA A 74 4.95 0.77 -31.96
C ALA A 74 5.29 -0.74 -31.94
N ALA A 75 6.00 -1.21 -30.92
CA ALA A 75 6.41 -2.61 -30.81
C ALA A 75 5.23 -3.53 -30.43
N ALA A 76 5.29 -4.78 -30.90
CA ALA A 76 4.39 -5.85 -30.48
C ALA A 76 4.90 -6.49 -29.17
N TRP A 77 4.27 -6.17 -28.05
CA TRP A 77 4.55 -6.76 -26.75
C TRP A 77 3.28 -6.84 -25.90
N SER A 78 3.32 -7.65 -24.85
CA SER A 78 2.26 -7.75 -23.84
C SER A 78 2.85 -7.81 -22.45
N VAL A 79 2.05 -7.44 -21.44
CA VAL A 79 2.39 -7.71 -20.04
C VAL A 79 2.39 -9.22 -19.76
N ALA A 80 2.90 -9.62 -18.60
CA ALA A 80 2.79 -10.99 -18.12
C ALA A 80 1.31 -11.42 -17.94
N PRO A 81 1.00 -12.72 -17.99
CA PRO A 81 -0.35 -13.22 -17.73
C PRO A 81 -0.87 -12.79 -16.35
N ALA A 82 -2.20 -12.71 -16.21
CA ALA A 82 -2.82 -12.38 -14.93
C ALA A 82 -2.46 -13.41 -13.85
N ALA A 83 -2.11 -12.92 -12.67
CA ALA A 83 -1.76 -13.75 -11.51
C ALA A 83 -2.99 -14.46 -10.90
N PRO A 84 -2.81 -15.54 -10.11
CA PRO A 84 -3.90 -16.21 -9.42
C PRO A 84 -4.76 -15.26 -8.58
N GLY A 85 -6.09 -15.37 -8.65
CA GLY A 85 -7.02 -14.44 -7.99
C GLY A 85 -7.24 -13.11 -8.73
N LEU A 86 -6.49 -12.82 -9.79
CA LEU A 86 -6.65 -11.62 -10.64
C LEU A 86 -7.06 -11.95 -12.09
N VAL A 87 -7.37 -13.21 -12.39
CA VAL A 87 -7.84 -13.65 -13.71
C VAL A 87 -9.27 -13.18 -13.98
N ASP A 88 -10.12 -13.19 -12.96
CA ASP A 88 -11.47 -12.65 -13.00
C ASP A 88 -11.57 -11.46 -12.04
N ARG A 89 -11.77 -10.27 -12.62
CA ARG A 89 -11.89 -9.00 -11.91
C ARG A 89 -13.17 -8.26 -12.32
N ARG A 90 -14.23 -9.01 -12.63
CA ARG A 90 -15.49 -8.45 -13.17
C ARG A 90 -16.10 -7.37 -12.29
N VAL A 91 -15.94 -7.50 -10.97
CA VAL A 91 -16.38 -6.53 -9.98
C VAL A 91 -15.29 -6.40 -8.92
N GLU A 92 -14.88 -5.17 -8.66
CA GLU A 92 -13.98 -4.82 -7.57
C GLU A 92 -14.70 -3.86 -6.63
N ILE A 93 -14.62 -4.12 -5.33
CA ILE A 93 -15.09 -3.20 -4.30
C ILE A 93 -13.89 -2.43 -3.73
N THR A 94 -14.07 -1.16 -3.41
CA THR A 94 -13.03 -0.32 -2.78
C THR A 94 -13.49 0.09 -1.39
N GLY A 95 -12.61 0.10 -0.41
CA GLY A 95 -12.96 0.58 0.92
C GLY A 95 -11.77 0.67 1.87
N PRO A 96 -11.94 1.40 2.99
CA PRO A 96 -10.90 1.55 3.99
C PRO A 96 -10.60 0.21 4.69
N THR A 97 -9.45 0.16 5.37
CA THR A 97 -8.97 -1.01 6.09
C THR A 97 -9.42 -1.05 7.55
N ASP A 98 -10.48 -0.32 7.94
CA ASP A 98 -11.06 -0.51 9.26
C ASP A 98 -11.68 -1.91 9.37
N LYS A 99 -11.75 -2.42 10.60
CA LYS A 99 -12.11 -3.81 10.87
C LYS A 99 -13.47 -4.20 10.31
N LYS A 100 -14.48 -3.32 10.44
CA LYS A 100 -15.84 -3.60 9.96
C LYS A 100 -15.88 -3.60 8.43
N MET A 101 -15.26 -2.62 7.80
CA MET A 101 -15.22 -2.54 6.33
C MET A 101 -14.41 -3.67 5.71
N THR A 102 -13.33 -4.10 6.36
CA THR A 102 -12.52 -5.27 5.94
C THR A 102 -13.40 -6.51 5.81
N VAL A 103 -14.16 -6.86 6.84
CA VAL A 103 -15.06 -8.04 6.81
C VAL A 103 -16.15 -7.89 5.74
N ASN A 104 -16.80 -6.73 5.68
CA ASN A 104 -17.88 -6.49 4.72
C ASN A 104 -17.41 -6.52 3.26
N ALA A 105 -16.26 -5.93 2.97
CA ALA A 105 -15.71 -5.88 1.62
C ALA A 105 -15.28 -7.28 1.15
N LEU A 106 -14.61 -8.04 2.01
CA LEU A 106 -14.22 -9.42 1.73
C LEU A 106 -15.42 -10.34 1.49
N ASN A 107 -16.51 -10.14 2.22
CA ASN A 107 -17.75 -10.93 2.10
C ASN A 107 -18.73 -10.41 1.02
N SER A 108 -18.39 -9.33 0.31
CA SER A 108 -19.31 -8.64 -0.60
C SER A 108 -19.74 -9.44 -1.83
N GLY A 109 -19.01 -10.50 -2.17
CA GLY A 109 -19.17 -11.24 -3.43
C GLY A 109 -18.44 -10.61 -4.62
N ALA A 110 -17.72 -9.50 -4.42
CA ALA A 110 -16.78 -8.97 -5.42
C ALA A 110 -15.61 -9.96 -5.64
N SER A 111 -15.03 -9.93 -6.84
CA SER A 111 -13.84 -10.75 -7.15
C SER A 111 -12.60 -10.24 -6.41
N VAL A 112 -12.50 -8.92 -6.27
CA VAL A 112 -11.37 -8.21 -5.66
C VAL A 112 -11.88 -7.16 -4.68
N TRP A 113 -11.19 -7.02 -3.57
CA TRP A 113 -11.29 -5.86 -2.70
C TRP A 113 -9.99 -5.06 -2.74
N LEU A 114 -10.13 -3.79 -3.10
CA LEU A 114 -9.08 -2.80 -2.98
C LEU A 114 -9.06 -2.25 -1.55
N ALA A 115 -8.15 -2.80 -0.76
CA ALA A 115 -7.90 -2.42 0.63
C ALA A 115 -7.12 -1.12 0.69
N ASP A 116 -7.80 -0.04 1.06
CA ASP A 116 -7.32 1.30 0.80
C ASP A 116 -6.64 1.97 1.99
N PHE A 117 -5.35 2.27 1.87
CA PHE A 117 -4.60 3.13 2.80
C PHE A 117 -4.54 4.59 2.31
N GLU A 118 -5.18 4.90 1.19
CA GLU A 118 -5.08 6.17 0.47
C GLU A 118 -6.39 6.97 0.56
N ASP A 119 -7.03 7.36 -0.54
CA ASP A 119 -8.12 8.36 -0.52
C ASP A 119 -9.35 8.02 0.33
N ALA A 120 -9.66 6.74 0.59
CA ALA A 120 -10.80 6.34 1.42
C ALA A 120 -10.45 6.27 2.92
N THR A 121 -9.17 6.48 3.30
CA THR A 121 -8.70 6.33 4.66
C THR A 121 -7.96 7.58 5.13
N THR A 122 -8.47 8.24 6.16
CA THR A 122 -7.70 9.28 6.87
C THR A 122 -6.42 8.66 7.41
N PRO A 123 -5.23 9.14 7.04
CA PRO A 123 -3.96 8.48 7.35
C PRO A 123 -3.48 8.81 8.77
N THR A 124 -4.33 8.58 9.77
CA THR A 124 -3.90 8.60 11.16
C THR A 124 -2.94 7.44 11.41
N TRP A 125 -2.00 7.61 12.34
CA TRP A 125 -1.06 6.55 12.72
C TRP A 125 -1.79 5.24 13.06
N SER A 126 -2.89 5.33 13.80
CA SER A 126 -3.68 4.15 14.17
C SER A 126 -4.31 3.47 12.96
N ASN A 127 -4.92 4.22 12.04
CA ASN A 127 -5.54 3.62 10.86
C ASN A 127 -4.51 2.90 9.97
N MET A 128 -3.32 3.47 9.84
CA MET A 128 -2.25 2.88 9.01
C MET A 128 -1.70 1.60 9.61
N VAL A 129 -1.50 1.53 10.93
CA VAL A 129 -0.97 0.31 11.58
C VAL A 129 -2.08 -0.73 11.80
N GLU A 130 -3.24 -0.33 12.31
CA GLU A 130 -4.37 -1.23 12.56
C GLU A 130 -4.96 -1.79 11.27
N GLY A 131 -4.92 -1.03 10.17
CA GLY A 131 -5.27 -1.54 8.86
C GLY A 131 -4.46 -2.77 8.48
N GLN A 132 -3.15 -2.77 8.73
CA GLN A 132 -2.28 -3.91 8.45
C GLN A 132 -2.62 -5.12 9.34
N ILE A 133 -2.96 -4.87 10.62
CA ILE A 133 -3.44 -5.91 11.54
C ILE A 133 -4.72 -6.55 11.01
N ASN A 134 -5.68 -5.74 10.54
CA ASN A 134 -6.94 -6.25 10.01
C ASN A 134 -6.71 -7.11 8.75
N LEU A 135 -5.79 -6.73 7.86
CA LEU A 135 -5.44 -7.54 6.69
C LEU A 135 -4.78 -8.87 7.07
N LEU A 136 -3.86 -8.85 8.05
CA LEU A 136 -3.24 -10.06 8.58
C LEU A 136 -4.28 -11.00 9.22
N ASP A 137 -5.15 -10.47 10.08
CA ASP A 137 -6.20 -11.23 10.75
C ASP A 137 -7.21 -11.82 9.73
N ALA A 138 -7.52 -11.07 8.67
CA ALA A 138 -8.40 -11.55 7.61
C ALA A 138 -7.81 -12.76 6.89
N LEU A 139 -6.53 -12.71 6.52
CA LEU A 139 -5.83 -13.82 5.86
C LEU A 139 -5.64 -15.03 6.79
N ASN A 140 -5.52 -14.80 8.09
CA ASN A 140 -5.45 -15.86 9.09
C ASN A 140 -6.81 -16.41 9.52
N ARG A 141 -7.93 -15.85 9.01
CA ARG A 141 -9.30 -16.20 9.41
C ARG A 141 -9.56 -15.99 10.90
N THR A 142 -8.87 -15.02 11.51
CA THR A 142 -9.03 -14.63 12.92
C THR A 142 -9.67 -13.26 13.08
N ILE A 143 -9.98 -12.57 11.97
CA ILE A 143 -10.72 -11.32 12.04
C ILE A 143 -12.17 -11.61 12.44
N ASP A 144 -12.57 -11.04 13.57
CA ASP A 144 -13.95 -10.98 14.00
C ASP A 144 -14.34 -9.53 14.29
N PHE A 145 -15.64 -9.25 14.19
CA PHE A 145 -16.19 -8.01 14.69
C PHE A 145 -17.58 -8.25 15.25
N THR A 146 -17.82 -7.78 16.47
CA THR A 146 -19.15 -7.77 17.07
C THR A 146 -19.63 -6.32 17.14
N THR A 147 -20.81 -6.05 16.56
CA THR A 147 -21.41 -4.71 16.62
C THR A 147 -21.82 -4.36 18.06
N PRO A 148 -22.03 -3.07 18.39
CA PRO A 148 -22.59 -2.67 19.68
C PRO A 148 -23.93 -3.35 20.01
N GLU A 149 -24.70 -3.71 18.97
CA GLU A 149 -25.98 -4.43 19.09
C GLU A 149 -25.82 -5.95 19.26
N GLY A 150 -24.58 -6.44 19.38
CA GLY A 150 -24.27 -7.85 19.64
C GLY A 150 -24.22 -8.75 18.41
N ARG A 151 -24.22 -8.20 17.19
CA ARG A 151 -24.13 -9.00 15.96
C ARG A 151 -22.67 -9.30 15.61
N THR A 152 -22.30 -10.57 15.66
CA THR A 152 -20.96 -11.05 15.25
C THR A 152 -20.90 -11.26 13.73
N TYR A 153 -19.81 -10.83 13.13
CA TYR A 153 -19.49 -11.04 11.72
C TYR A 153 -18.17 -11.79 11.60
N GLU A 154 -18.20 -12.84 10.78
CA GLU A 154 -17.06 -13.68 10.43
C GLU A 154 -16.90 -13.70 8.89
N LEU A 155 -15.72 -14.09 8.42
CA LEU A 155 -15.47 -14.23 6.99
C LEU A 155 -16.18 -15.48 6.42
N HIS A 156 -16.73 -15.35 5.22
CA HIS A 156 -17.26 -16.49 4.46
C HIS A 156 -16.12 -17.41 4.00
N ASP A 157 -16.41 -18.66 3.63
CA ASP A 157 -15.38 -19.58 3.11
C ASP A 157 -14.66 -19.01 1.88
N SER A 158 -15.41 -18.42 0.96
CA SER A 158 -14.88 -17.69 -0.19
C SER A 158 -14.93 -16.19 0.06
N ILE A 159 -13.78 -15.51 -0.05
CA ILE A 159 -13.63 -14.07 0.11
C ILE A 159 -13.02 -13.44 -1.14
N ALA A 160 -13.23 -12.13 -1.32
CA ALA A 160 -12.58 -11.37 -2.37
C ALA A 160 -11.03 -11.41 -2.24
N THR A 161 -10.33 -11.37 -3.37
CA THR A 161 -8.85 -11.23 -3.38
C THR A 161 -8.45 -9.85 -2.87
N ILE A 162 -7.51 -9.77 -1.92
CA ILE A 162 -7.03 -8.48 -1.39
C ILE A 162 -6.02 -7.87 -2.37
N VAL A 163 -6.24 -6.61 -2.74
CA VAL A 163 -5.28 -5.76 -3.43
C VAL A 163 -5.07 -4.51 -2.58
N ALA A 164 -3.86 -4.31 -2.03
CA ALA A 164 -3.58 -3.16 -1.18
C ALA A 164 -3.33 -1.90 -2.02
N ARG A 165 -3.91 -0.76 -1.64
CA ARG A 165 -3.60 0.54 -2.23
C ARG A 165 -2.79 1.37 -1.24
N PRO A 166 -1.44 1.43 -1.38
CA PRO A 166 -0.60 2.29 -0.55
C PRO A 166 -0.83 3.77 -0.88
N ARG A 167 -0.48 4.66 0.03
CA ARG A 167 -0.47 6.11 -0.19
C ARG A 167 0.41 6.50 -1.37
N GLY A 168 0.02 7.55 -2.11
CA GLY A 168 0.77 8.03 -3.29
C GLY A 168 2.10 8.70 -2.95
N TRP A 169 2.98 8.82 -3.95
CA TRP A 169 4.38 9.28 -3.76
C TRP A 169 4.55 10.63 -3.07
N HIS A 170 3.56 11.51 -3.16
CA HIS A 170 3.60 12.84 -2.56
C HIS A 170 3.40 12.84 -1.03
N LEU A 171 2.90 11.74 -0.46
CA LEU A 171 2.64 11.63 0.98
C LEU A 171 3.86 11.13 1.75
N VAL A 172 3.98 11.57 3.00
CA VAL A 172 5.00 11.14 3.96
C VAL A 172 4.35 10.49 5.17
N GLU A 173 5.02 9.50 5.77
CA GLU A 173 4.63 8.96 7.07
C GLU A 173 5.41 9.68 8.17
N SER A 174 4.78 10.69 8.78
CA SER A 174 5.45 11.59 9.74
C SER A 174 5.84 10.92 11.05
N HIS A 175 5.28 9.74 11.36
CA HIS A 175 5.54 9.01 12.59
C HIS A 175 6.78 8.12 12.51
N VAL A 176 7.37 7.96 11.32
CA VAL A 176 8.55 7.14 11.10
C VAL A 176 9.61 7.97 10.38
N ARG A 177 10.82 7.98 10.93
CA ARG A 177 11.98 8.65 10.33
C ARG A 177 13.08 7.64 10.04
N VAL A 178 13.77 7.84 8.93
CA VAL A 178 15.02 7.15 8.60
C VAL A 178 16.10 8.21 8.48
N ASP A 179 17.17 8.06 9.27
CA ASP A 179 18.31 8.98 9.31
C ASP A 179 17.90 10.46 9.54
N GLY A 180 16.82 10.65 10.30
CA GLY A 180 16.29 11.96 10.70
C GLY A 180 15.16 12.50 9.81
N GLU A 181 14.93 11.92 8.63
CA GLU A 181 13.91 12.40 7.68
C GLU A 181 12.64 11.53 7.69
N PRO A 182 11.42 12.11 7.56
CA PRO A 182 10.20 11.34 7.41
C PRO A 182 10.24 10.44 6.18
N VAL A 183 9.81 9.19 6.35
CA VAL A 183 9.81 8.22 5.25
C VAL A 183 8.69 8.50 4.23
N SER A 184 8.84 7.96 3.03
CA SER A 184 7.74 7.86 2.08
C SER A 184 6.57 7.06 2.66
N ALA A 185 5.37 7.64 2.64
CA ALA A 185 4.15 6.92 3.02
C ALA A 185 3.91 5.69 2.14
N SER A 186 4.22 5.80 0.84
CA SER A 186 4.12 4.69 -0.12
C SER A 186 5.02 3.52 0.27
N LEU A 187 6.29 3.80 0.61
CA LEU A 187 7.23 2.76 1.04
C LEU A 187 6.84 2.18 2.39
N PHE A 188 6.34 2.99 3.33
CA PHE A 188 5.82 2.50 4.60
C PHE A 188 4.66 1.52 4.38
N ASP A 189 3.61 1.93 3.68
CA ASP A 189 2.41 1.09 3.46
C ASP A 189 2.75 -0.19 2.69
N PHE A 190 3.59 -0.08 1.65
CA PHE A 190 4.08 -1.23 0.89
C PHE A 190 4.83 -2.22 1.77
N THR A 191 5.77 -1.73 2.59
CA THR A 191 6.66 -2.57 3.40
C THR A 191 5.88 -3.25 4.52
N MET A 192 5.04 -2.51 5.22
CA MET A 192 4.20 -3.07 6.29
C MET A 192 3.23 -4.10 5.72
N HIS A 193 2.57 -3.80 4.59
CA HIS A 193 1.69 -4.76 3.92
C HIS A 193 2.46 -6.01 3.49
N LEU A 194 3.59 -5.86 2.80
CA LEU A 194 4.37 -6.99 2.30
C LEU A 194 4.75 -7.94 3.44
N CYS A 195 5.28 -7.39 4.54
CA CYS A 195 5.75 -8.17 5.67
C CYS A 195 4.62 -8.78 6.50
N ALA A 196 3.50 -8.07 6.68
CA ALA A 196 2.40 -8.56 7.50
C ALA A 196 1.46 -9.48 6.70
N ALA A 197 0.91 -9.00 5.59
CA ALA A 197 -0.21 -9.64 4.89
C ALA A 197 0.17 -10.15 3.49
N GLY A 198 1.02 -9.45 2.75
CA GLY A 198 1.36 -9.76 1.36
C GLY A 198 2.05 -11.11 1.19
N LEU A 199 3.07 -11.38 2.01
CA LEU A 199 3.73 -12.70 2.03
C LEU A 199 2.78 -13.80 2.49
N ARG A 200 1.92 -13.52 3.47
CA ARG A 200 0.90 -14.46 3.93
C ARG A 200 -0.10 -14.82 2.83
N GLN A 201 -0.56 -13.84 2.06
CA GLN A 201 -1.44 -14.06 0.91
C GLN A 201 -0.74 -14.89 -0.18
N ALA A 202 0.56 -14.70 -0.39
CA ALA A 202 1.33 -15.51 -1.33
C ALA A 202 1.46 -16.98 -0.87
N GLU A 203 1.63 -17.24 0.42
CA GLU A 203 1.62 -18.61 0.98
C GLU A 203 0.28 -19.33 0.76
N LEU A 204 -0.82 -18.58 0.62
CA LEU A 204 -2.16 -19.10 0.30
C LEU A 204 -2.37 -19.34 -1.20
N GLY A 205 -1.32 -19.26 -2.02
CA GLY A 205 -1.38 -19.54 -3.46
C GLY A 205 -1.81 -18.35 -4.32
N LEU A 206 -1.91 -17.15 -3.74
CA LEU A 206 -2.14 -15.89 -4.44
C LEU A 206 -0.81 -15.12 -4.54
N GLY A 207 -0.84 -13.79 -4.50
CA GLY A 207 0.36 -12.95 -4.51
C GLY A 207 0.16 -11.68 -3.69
N ALA A 208 1.25 -10.98 -3.40
CA ALA A 208 1.18 -9.63 -2.84
C ALA A 208 0.78 -8.64 -3.95
N TYR A 209 -0.46 -8.19 -3.94
CA TYR A 209 -1.03 -7.37 -5.01
C TYR A 209 -1.22 -5.92 -4.57
N TYR A 210 -0.94 -5.01 -5.49
CA TYR A 210 -0.94 -3.58 -5.23
C TYR A 210 -1.70 -2.79 -6.29
N TYR A 211 -2.42 -1.77 -5.85
CA TYR A 211 -2.99 -0.73 -6.70
C TYR A 211 -2.18 0.55 -6.51
N LEU A 212 -1.50 1.04 -7.55
CA LEU A 212 -0.55 2.15 -7.43
C LEU A 212 -1.21 3.49 -7.78
N PRO A 213 -1.42 4.42 -6.83
CA PRO A 213 -2.19 5.63 -7.09
C PRO A 213 -1.34 6.78 -7.64
N LYS A 214 -2.02 7.67 -8.37
CA LYS A 214 -1.57 9.04 -8.68
C LYS A 214 -0.15 9.14 -9.29
N LEU A 215 0.19 8.20 -10.16
CA LEU A 215 1.41 8.27 -10.97
C LEU A 215 1.26 9.32 -12.08
N GLU A 216 2.29 10.14 -12.29
CA GLU A 216 2.30 11.20 -13.31
C GLU A 216 3.35 10.98 -14.40
N SER A 217 4.12 9.89 -14.31
CA SER A 217 5.07 9.52 -15.36
C SER A 217 5.42 8.03 -15.36
N HIS A 218 5.87 7.54 -16.52
CA HIS A 218 6.42 6.19 -16.65
C HIS A 218 7.70 5.98 -15.81
N LEU A 219 8.38 7.06 -15.40
CA LEU A 219 9.55 6.98 -14.52
C LEU A 219 9.17 6.72 -13.06
N GLU A 220 7.97 7.11 -12.65
CA GLU A 220 7.41 6.73 -11.35
C GLU A 220 6.89 5.29 -11.36
N ALA A 221 6.37 4.82 -12.50
CA ALA A 221 6.07 3.40 -12.70
C ALA A 221 7.33 2.53 -12.69
N ARG A 222 8.50 3.08 -13.08
CA ARG A 222 9.81 2.40 -12.98
C ARG A 222 10.38 2.42 -11.55
N LEU A 223 9.98 3.38 -10.73
CA LEU A 223 10.41 3.46 -9.34
C LEU A 223 9.74 2.35 -8.49
N TRP A 224 8.46 2.10 -8.77
CA TRP A 224 7.76 0.90 -8.29
C TRP A 224 8.36 -0.37 -8.91
#